data_AF-Q4C517-F1
#
_entry.id   AF-Q4C517-F1
#
_cell.length_a   1.000
_cell.length_b   1.000
_cell.length_c   1.000
_cell.angle_alpha   90.00
_cell.angle_beta   90.00
_cell.angle_gamma   90.00
#
_symmetry.space_group_name_H-M   'P 1'
#
loop_
_entity.id
_entity.type
_entity.pdbx_description
1 polymer ?
#
loop_
_entity_poly.entity_id
_entity_poly.type
_entity_poly.pdbx_seq_one_letter_code
_entity_poly.pdbx_strand_id
1 'polypeptide(L)'
;MGLTLDEVETKVAYELGQRFLQEPPDLIAVLSQPRPVQLTILGEVTRPGYYFFGPGITLNNVIRGVGGSTPQADLRSIIIRRPLVDGTVLEERVDLYTPLIEGTHLPQLRLQGGDTVIVSKLDPTQKDYDRNLIAQTNLAQPTITVRVLIPTAPIGLAIRNLTLPNGSAA
;
A
#
# COMPACT_ATOMS: atom_id res chain seq x y z
N MET A 1 5.30 -45.80 56.65
CA MET A 1 4.42 -46.06 55.51
C MET A 1 4.92 -45.17 54.39
N GLY A 2 5.78 -45.73 53.54
CA GLY A 2 6.50 -44.99 52.50
C GLY A 2 5.63 -44.75 51.29
N LEU A 3 5.88 -43.64 50.60
CA LEU A 3 5.27 -43.35 49.30
C LEU A 3 5.56 -44.51 48.34
N THR A 4 4.57 -44.91 47.58
CA THR A 4 4.74 -45.91 46.53
C THR A 4 5.58 -45.34 45.39
N LEU A 5 6.29 -46.18 44.64
CA LEU A 5 7.22 -45.77 43.58
C LEU A 5 6.56 -44.82 42.56
N ASP A 6 5.27 -45.04 42.30
CA ASP A 6 4.42 -44.27 41.38
C ASP A 6 4.11 -42.85 41.89
N GLU A 7 3.94 -42.69 43.20
CA GLU A 7 3.71 -41.40 43.86
C GLU A 7 4.99 -40.56 43.91
N VAL A 8 6.15 -41.21 44.07
CA VAL A 8 7.46 -40.53 44.01
C VAL A 8 7.74 -40.07 42.58
N GLU A 9 7.45 -40.90 41.57
CA GLU A 9 7.68 -40.56 40.17
C GLU A 9 6.77 -39.42 39.70
N THR A 10 5.49 -39.43 40.11
CA THR A 10 4.55 -38.33 39.82
C THR A 10 4.95 -37.03 40.52
N LYS A 11 5.44 -37.10 41.76
CA LYS A 11 5.87 -35.91 42.52
C LYS A 11 7.18 -35.33 42.00
N VAL A 12 8.12 -36.19 41.59
CA VAL A 12 9.37 -35.78 40.95
C VAL A 12 9.14 -35.24 39.54
N ALA A 13 8.23 -35.82 38.75
CA ALA A 13 7.84 -35.28 37.45
C ALA A 13 7.15 -33.92 37.57
N TYR A 14 6.31 -33.72 38.59
CA TYR A 14 5.63 -32.45 38.86
C TYR A 14 6.62 -31.37 39.35
N GLU A 15 7.58 -31.71 40.22
CA GLU A 15 8.60 -30.77 40.70
C GLU A 15 9.71 -30.47 39.67
N LEU A 16 10.06 -31.42 38.80
CA LEU A 16 11.04 -31.19 37.73
C LEU A 16 10.42 -30.48 36.51
N GLY A 17 9.13 -30.71 36.21
CA GLY A 17 8.42 -30.04 35.12
C GLY A 17 8.32 -28.52 35.32
N GLN A 18 8.29 -28.04 36.58
CA GLN A 18 8.28 -26.61 36.89
C GLN A 18 9.68 -25.97 36.91
N ARG A 19 10.77 -26.75 36.97
CA ARG A 19 12.13 -26.21 37.15
C ARG A 19 12.94 -26.04 35.86
N PHE A 20 12.50 -26.66 34.76
CA PHE A 20 13.17 -26.63 33.45
C PHE A 20 12.46 -25.81 32.36
N LEU A 21 11.34 -25.17 32.68
CA LEU A 21 10.80 -24.07 31.87
C LEU A 21 11.12 -22.73 32.55
N GLN A 22 12.41 -22.53 32.89
CA GLN A 22 12.96 -21.22 33.21
C GLN A 22 13.25 -20.48 31.91
N GLU A 23 12.17 -20.05 31.29
CA GLU A 23 12.02 -18.87 30.47
C GLU A 23 10.62 -19.06 29.86
N PRO A 24 9.66 -18.14 30.08
CA PRO A 24 8.57 -18.06 29.11
C PRO A 24 9.26 -18.05 27.74
N PRO A 25 8.83 -18.86 26.75
CA PRO A 25 9.42 -18.75 25.44
C PRO A 25 9.44 -17.25 25.12
N ASP A 26 10.60 -16.73 24.72
CA ASP A 26 10.66 -15.45 24.03
C ASP A 26 9.75 -15.63 22.83
N LEU A 27 8.46 -15.37 23.03
CA LEU A 27 7.47 -15.19 22.02
C LEU A 27 7.88 -13.85 21.41
N ILE A 28 8.93 -13.90 20.61
CA ILE A 28 9.06 -13.02 19.47
C ILE A 28 7.86 -13.41 18.60
N ALA A 29 6.70 -12.85 18.94
CA ALA A 29 5.65 -12.64 17.99
C ALA A 29 6.26 -11.71 16.95
N VAL A 30 7.00 -12.29 16.01
CA VAL A 30 7.27 -11.66 14.73
C VAL A 30 5.87 -11.41 14.21
N LEU A 31 5.42 -10.17 14.32
CA LEU A 31 4.11 -9.73 13.84
C LEU A 31 4.00 -10.31 12.43
N SER A 32 3.16 -11.36 12.31
CA SER A 32 2.90 -12.02 11.04
C SER A 32 2.66 -10.91 10.05
N GLN A 33 3.45 -10.93 8.98
CA GLN A 33 3.62 -9.83 8.03
C GLN A 33 2.32 -9.02 7.86
N PRO A 34 2.38 -7.68 7.92
CA PRO A 34 1.19 -6.84 7.84
C PRO A 34 0.30 -7.31 6.68
N ARG A 35 -0.93 -7.72 6.99
CA ARG A 35 -1.84 -8.31 5.99
C ARG A 35 -2.07 -7.27 4.89
N PRO A 36 -1.77 -7.58 3.62
CA PRO A 36 -2.00 -6.65 2.55
C PRO A 36 -3.49 -6.39 2.39
N VAL A 37 -3.83 -5.16 2.06
CA VAL A 37 -5.20 -4.76 1.73
C VAL A 37 -5.35 -4.78 0.21
N GLN A 38 -6.41 -5.42 -0.27
CA GLN A 38 -6.79 -5.38 -1.68
C GLN A 38 -7.63 -4.13 -1.94
N LEU A 39 -7.22 -3.34 -2.93
CA LEU A 39 -7.92 -2.15 -3.38
C LEU A 39 -8.28 -2.28 -4.86
N THR A 40 -9.42 -1.71 -5.25
CA THR A 40 -9.82 -1.60 -6.65
C THR A 40 -9.63 -0.16 -7.12
N ILE A 41 -8.86 0.06 -8.17
CA ILE A 41 -8.62 1.40 -8.72
C ILE A 41 -9.17 1.49 -10.13
N LEU A 42 -10.06 2.46 -10.36
CA LEU A 42 -10.80 2.63 -11.61
C LEU A 42 -10.73 4.10 -12.09
N GLY A 43 -11.03 4.28 -13.38
CA GLY A 43 -11.15 5.61 -13.99
C GLY A 43 -9.84 6.14 -14.56
N GLU A 44 -9.65 7.46 -14.50
CA GLU A 44 -8.56 8.20 -15.14
C GLU A 44 -7.25 8.13 -14.32
N VAL A 45 -6.76 6.90 -14.15
CA VAL A 45 -5.43 6.60 -13.61
C VAL A 45 -4.55 5.96 -14.67
N THR A 46 -3.22 6.04 -14.50
CA THR A 46 -2.27 5.47 -15.47
C THR A 46 -2.48 3.97 -15.65
N ARG A 47 -2.79 3.24 -14.57
CA ARG A 47 -3.02 1.79 -14.61
C ARG A 47 -4.20 1.42 -13.70
N PRO A 48 -5.42 1.31 -14.26
CA PRO A 48 -6.57 0.83 -13.50
C PRO A 48 -6.46 -0.69 -13.28
N GLY A 49 -7.05 -1.18 -12.19
CA GLY A 49 -7.05 -2.60 -11.84
C GLY A 49 -7.08 -2.85 -10.34
N TYR A 50 -6.81 -4.11 -9.98
CA TYR A 50 -6.70 -4.55 -8.59
C TYR A 50 -5.26 -4.47 -8.11
N TYR A 51 -5.07 -3.93 -6.91
CA TYR A 51 -3.75 -3.73 -6.32
C TYR A 51 -3.75 -4.17 -4.85
N PHE A 52 -2.60 -4.68 -4.43
CA PHE A 52 -2.34 -5.01 -3.03
C PHE A 52 -1.39 -3.97 -2.46
N PHE A 53 -1.79 -3.37 -1.34
CA PHE A 53 -0.98 -2.41 -0.62
C PHE A 53 -0.78 -2.86 0.82
N GLY A 54 0.22 -2.26 1.49
CA GLY A 54 0.36 -2.42 2.93
C GLY A 54 -0.84 -1.82 3.68
N PRO A 55 -1.13 -2.30 4.90
CA PRO A 55 -2.21 -1.76 5.71
C PRO A 55 -1.97 -0.28 6.03
N GLY A 56 -3.06 0.49 6.09
CA GLY A 56 -3.00 1.93 6.38
C GLY A 56 -2.47 2.79 5.24
N ILE A 57 -2.41 2.26 4.01
CA ILE A 57 -2.05 3.03 2.82
C ILE A 57 -2.99 4.23 2.65
N THR A 58 -2.44 5.36 2.24
CA THR A 58 -3.22 6.59 1.99
C THR A 58 -3.60 6.71 0.52
N LEU A 59 -4.68 7.44 0.23
CA LEU A 59 -5.14 7.72 -1.13
C LEU A 59 -4.01 8.25 -2.02
N ASN A 60 -3.25 9.23 -1.52
CA ASN A 60 -2.13 9.83 -2.26
C ASN A 60 -1.08 8.78 -2.64
N ASN A 61 -0.76 7.87 -1.71
CA ASN A 61 0.21 6.80 -1.96
C ASN A 61 -0.32 5.77 -2.95
N VAL A 62 -1.62 5.49 -2.95
CA VAL A 62 -2.27 4.59 -3.93
C VAL A 62 -2.21 5.19 -5.33
N ILE A 63 -2.59 6.45 -5.50
CA ILE A 63 -2.53 7.14 -6.79
C ILE A 63 -1.09 7.13 -7.33
N ARG A 64 -0.09 7.39 -6.47
CA ARG A 64 1.33 7.27 -6.89
C ARG A 64 1.71 5.83 -7.22
N GLY A 65 1.26 4.85 -6.44
CA GLY A 65 1.55 3.43 -6.64
C GLY A 65 1.02 2.88 -7.97
N VAL A 66 -0.11 3.39 -8.47
CA VAL A 66 -0.64 3.04 -9.79
C VAL A 66 0.03 3.77 -10.96
N GLY A 67 0.99 4.66 -10.67
CA GLY A 67 1.72 5.45 -11.67
C GLY A 67 1.13 6.84 -11.91
N GLY A 68 0.35 7.36 -10.97
CA GLY A 68 -0.30 8.65 -11.05
C GLY A 68 -1.65 8.64 -11.77
N SER A 69 -2.22 9.83 -11.87
CA SER A 69 -3.43 10.15 -12.63
C SER A 69 -3.11 10.45 -14.10
N THR A 70 -4.11 10.31 -14.97
CA THR A 70 -3.98 10.76 -16.36
C THR A 70 -4.18 12.28 -16.47
N PRO A 71 -3.72 12.94 -17.56
CA PRO A 71 -4.02 14.35 -17.79
C PRO A 71 -5.51 14.68 -17.98
N GLN A 72 -6.36 13.65 -18.13
CA GLN A 72 -7.80 13.77 -18.26
C GLN A 72 -8.53 13.49 -16.94
N ALA A 73 -7.80 13.27 -15.85
CA ALA A 73 -8.37 13.02 -14.54
C ALA A 73 -8.95 14.29 -13.92
N ASP A 74 -10.11 14.16 -13.27
CA ASP A 74 -10.61 15.16 -12.32
C ASP A 74 -10.17 14.78 -10.90
N LEU A 75 -9.13 15.45 -10.43
CA LEU A 75 -8.62 15.29 -9.06
C LEU A 75 -9.41 16.08 -8.01
N ARG A 76 -10.42 16.88 -8.40
CA ARG A 76 -11.30 17.58 -7.45
C ARG A 76 -12.37 16.65 -6.87
N SER A 77 -12.73 15.60 -7.61
CA SER A 77 -13.79 14.67 -7.23
C SER A 77 -13.35 13.22 -7.41
N ILE A 78 -12.47 12.76 -6.52
CA ILE A 78 -12.13 11.36 -6.40
C ILE A 78 -13.17 10.69 -5.49
N ILE A 79 -13.79 9.63 -5.99
CA ILE A 79 -14.84 8.91 -5.27
C ILE A 79 -14.23 7.66 -4.65
N ILE A 80 -14.50 7.45 -3.36
CA ILE A 80 -14.08 6.26 -2.63
C ILE A 80 -15.33 5.54 -2.17
N ARG A 81 -15.44 4.28 -2.58
CA ARG A 81 -16.52 3.39 -2.18
C ARG A 81 -15.98 2.35 -1.22
N ARG A 82 -16.48 2.38 0.01
CA ARG A 82 -16.14 1.42 1.06
C ARG A 82 -17.34 0.51 1.32
N PRO A 83 -17.27 -0.77 0.95
CA PRO A 83 -18.27 -1.74 1.35
C PRO A 83 -18.17 -1.98 2.87
N LEU A 84 -19.29 -1.82 3.57
CA LEU A 84 -19.40 -2.07 4.99
C LEU A 84 -19.94 -3.48 5.26
N VAL A 85 -19.74 -3.99 6.47
CA VAL A 85 -20.13 -5.36 6.87
C VAL A 85 -21.65 -5.55 6.84
N ASP A 86 -22.41 -4.48 7.01
CA ASP A 86 -23.88 -4.47 6.94
C ASP A 86 -24.43 -4.51 5.50
N GLY A 87 -23.54 -4.55 4.49
CA GLY A 87 -23.91 -4.57 3.08
C GLY A 87 -24.15 -3.18 2.48
N THR A 88 -24.03 -2.10 3.27
CA THR A 88 -24.08 -0.74 2.75
C THR A 88 -22.75 -0.34 2.11
N VAL A 89 -22.79 0.68 1.25
CA VAL A 89 -21.57 1.24 0.63
C VAL A 89 -21.45 2.70 1.04
N LEU A 90 -20.40 3.02 1.80
CA LEU A 90 -20.05 4.38 2.12
C LEU A 90 -19.36 5.01 0.90
N GLU A 91 -19.86 6.15 0.44
CA GLU A 91 -19.25 6.94 -0.63
C GLU A 91 -18.66 8.22 -0.06
N GLU A 92 -17.34 8.39 -0.19
CA GLU A 92 -16.61 9.59 0.23
C GLU A 92 -16.02 10.30 -1.00
N ARG A 93 -16.10 11.63 -1.05
CA ARG A 93 -15.49 12.45 -2.10
C ARG A 93 -14.26 13.15 -1.54
N VAL A 94 -13.15 13.08 -2.28
CA VAL A 94 -11.88 13.68 -1.89
C VAL A 94 -11.38 14.60 -2.99
N ASP A 95 -11.01 15.81 -2.59
CA ASP A 95 -10.35 16.79 -3.44
C ASP A 95 -8.83 16.76 -3.20
N LEU A 96 -8.09 16.33 -4.23
CA LEU A 96 -6.63 16.42 -4.28
C LEU A 96 -6.14 17.58 -5.12
N TYR A 97 -6.99 18.25 -5.89
CA TYR A 97 -6.60 19.34 -6.79
C TYR A 97 -6.38 20.64 -6.02
N THR A 98 -7.36 21.05 -5.21
CA THR A 98 -7.33 22.34 -4.51
C THR A 98 -6.10 22.50 -3.62
N PRO A 99 -5.71 21.49 -2.81
CA PRO A 99 -4.50 21.60 -1.99
C PRO A 99 -3.20 21.70 -2.79
N LEU A 100 -3.14 21.13 -4.01
CA LEU A 100 -1.96 21.26 -4.88
C LEU A 100 -1.80 22.68 -5.41
N ILE A 101 -2.91 23.33 -5.74
CA ILE A 101 -2.95 24.69 -6.28
C ILE A 101 -2.66 25.71 -5.17
N GLU A 102 -3.24 25.50 -4.00
CA GLU A 102 -3.11 26.39 -2.84
C GLU A 102 -1.80 26.16 -2.07
N GLY A 103 -1.06 25.09 -2.38
CA GLY A 103 0.16 24.71 -1.66
C GLY A 103 -0.11 24.26 -0.23
N THR A 104 -1.30 23.74 0.05
CA THR A 104 -1.70 23.25 1.38
C THR A 104 -1.47 21.73 1.50
N HIS A 105 -1.68 21.20 2.70
CA HIS A 105 -1.45 19.78 2.95
C HIS A 105 -2.50 18.91 2.24
N LEU A 106 -2.02 17.93 1.45
CA LEU A 106 -2.90 16.93 0.83
C LEU A 106 -3.61 16.10 1.90
N PRO A 107 -4.89 15.75 1.68
CA PRO A 107 -5.65 14.93 2.63
C PRO A 107 -4.99 13.55 2.78
N GLN A 108 -4.83 13.11 4.02
CA GLN A 108 -4.18 11.83 4.35
C GLN A 108 -5.23 10.74 4.59
N LEU A 109 -6.18 10.61 3.68
CA LEU A 109 -7.25 9.61 3.82
C LEU A 109 -6.67 8.20 3.73
N ARG A 110 -6.91 7.40 4.77
CA ARG A 110 -6.49 6.00 4.84
C ARG A 110 -7.52 5.10 4.18
N LEU A 111 -7.03 4.21 3.33
CA LEU A 111 -7.84 3.22 2.62
C LEU A 111 -7.80 1.89 3.36
N GLN A 112 -8.91 1.16 3.24
CA GLN A 112 -9.15 -0.13 3.87
C GLN A 112 -9.31 -1.21 2.80
N GLY A 113 -9.10 -2.47 3.19
CA GLY A 113 -9.30 -3.59 2.27
C GLY A 113 -10.74 -3.64 1.76
N GLY A 114 -10.90 -3.79 0.45
CA GLY A 114 -12.20 -3.76 -0.22
C GLY A 114 -12.60 -2.37 -0.74
N ASP A 115 -11.88 -1.31 -0.39
CA ASP A 115 -12.17 0.02 -0.93
C ASP A 115 -11.99 0.05 -2.45
N THR A 116 -12.89 0.77 -3.11
CA THR A 116 -12.81 1.09 -4.54
C THR A 116 -12.56 2.58 -4.72
N VAL A 117 -11.43 2.93 -5.34
CA VAL A 117 -11.05 4.30 -5.69
C VAL A 117 -11.40 4.55 -7.14
N ILE A 118 -12.23 5.55 -7.39
CA ILE A 118 -12.69 5.93 -8.73
C ILE A 118 -12.21 7.36 -8.99
N VAL A 119 -11.31 7.49 -9.95
CA VAL A 119 -10.84 8.80 -10.43
C VAL A 119 -11.70 9.20 -11.62
N SER A 120 -12.51 10.24 -11.42
CA SER A 120 -13.44 10.73 -12.43
C SER A 120 -12.69 11.32 -13.63
N LYS A 121 -13.35 11.35 -14.78
CA LYS A 121 -12.85 12.07 -15.95
C LYS A 121 -13.22 13.54 -15.87
N LEU A 122 -12.27 14.39 -16.18
CA LEU A 122 -12.44 15.83 -16.27
C LEU A 122 -13.47 16.19 -17.33
N ASP A 123 -14.45 16.99 -16.94
CA ASP A 123 -15.43 17.55 -17.85
C ASP A 123 -14.73 18.57 -18.78
N PRO A 124 -14.78 18.41 -20.11
CA PRO A 124 -14.16 19.35 -21.05
C PRO A 124 -14.71 20.78 -20.97
N THR A 125 -15.86 20.99 -20.32
CA THR A 125 -16.46 22.32 -20.12
C THR A 125 -15.85 23.12 -18.97
N GLN A 126 -15.09 22.47 -18.05
CA GLN A 126 -14.39 23.15 -16.96
C GLN A 126 -13.14 23.88 -17.46
N LYS A 127 -13.18 25.22 -17.42
CA LYS A 127 -12.08 26.10 -17.87
C LYS A 127 -11.09 26.50 -16.78
N ASP A 128 -11.42 26.22 -15.52
CA ASP A 128 -10.66 26.61 -14.33
C ASP A 128 -9.70 25.51 -13.84
N TYR A 129 -9.59 24.41 -14.60
CA TYR A 129 -8.72 23.27 -14.28
C TYR A 129 -7.37 23.38 -15.00
N ASP A 130 -6.28 23.55 -14.23
CA ASP A 130 -4.93 23.62 -14.78
C ASP A 130 -4.31 22.23 -14.94
N ARG A 131 -4.39 21.70 -16.17
CA ARG A 131 -3.81 20.39 -16.53
C ARG A 131 -2.28 20.39 -16.47
N ASN A 132 -1.64 21.53 -16.70
CA ASN A 132 -0.18 21.63 -16.73
C ASN A 132 0.39 21.49 -15.32
N LEU A 133 -0.26 22.10 -14.33
CA LEU A 133 0.16 21.95 -12.93
C LEU A 133 0.09 20.48 -12.52
N ILE A 134 -1.03 19.82 -12.82
CA ILE A 134 -1.26 18.43 -12.40
C ILE A 134 -0.17 17.53 -12.98
N ALA A 135 0.12 17.67 -14.28
CA ALA A 135 1.18 16.97 -15.01
C ALA A 135 2.61 17.16 -14.44
N GLN A 136 2.84 18.17 -13.60
CA GLN A 136 4.14 18.46 -12.99
C GLN A 136 4.25 17.96 -11.55
N THR A 137 3.17 17.43 -10.98
CA THR A 137 3.18 16.89 -9.61
C THR A 137 3.57 15.42 -9.59
N ASN A 138 4.09 14.91 -8.48
CA ASN A 138 4.27 13.46 -8.31
C ASN A 138 2.95 12.66 -8.27
N LEU A 139 1.79 13.33 -8.39
CA LEU A 139 0.47 12.72 -8.56
C LEU A 139 0.08 12.56 -10.03
N ALA A 140 0.79 13.19 -10.97
CA ALA A 140 0.71 12.90 -12.39
C ALA A 140 2.11 12.74 -13.00
N GLN A 141 2.42 11.50 -13.39
CA GLN A 141 3.60 11.05 -14.14
C GLN A 141 4.93 11.84 -13.99
N PRO A 142 5.92 11.20 -13.36
CA PRO A 142 7.27 11.19 -13.94
C PRO A 142 7.71 9.74 -14.22
N THR A 143 7.76 9.33 -15.48
CA THR A 143 8.41 8.07 -15.87
C THR A 143 9.68 8.38 -16.66
N ILE A 144 10.85 8.11 -16.09
CA ILE A 144 12.10 7.97 -16.85
C ILE A 144 12.43 6.48 -16.86
N THR A 145 12.32 5.84 -18.02
CA THR A 145 12.81 4.48 -18.23
C THR A 145 14.27 4.56 -18.67
N VAL A 146 15.23 4.29 -17.78
CA VAL A 146 16.64 4.17 -18.17
C VAL A 146 16.90 2.72 -18.59
N ARG A 147 17.27 2.53 -19.87
CA ARG A 147 17.76 1.23 -20.37
C ARG A 147 19.24 1.11 -20.02
N VAL A 148 19.57 0.25 -19.06
CA VAL A 148 20.97 -0.07 -18.75
C VAL A 148 21.35 -1.38 -19.45
N LEU A 149 22.36 -1.31 -20.33
CA LEU A 149 22.97 -2.48 -20.97
C LEU A 149 24.07 -3.02 -20.06
N ILE A 150 23.86 -4.19 -19.45
CA ILE A 150 24.89 -4.89 -18.67
C ILE A 150 25.47 -6.00 -19.57
N PRO A 151 26.75 -5.91 -19.98
CA PRO A 151 27.39 -6.98 -20.74
C PRO A 151 27.64 -8.17 -19.82
N THR A 152 26.99 -9.31 -20.11
CA THR A 152 27.30 -10.58 -19.44
C THR A 152 28.07 -11.44 -20.44
N ALA A 153 29.37 -11.61 -20.24
CA ALA A 153 30.18 -12.51 -21.07
C ALA A 153 30.05 -13.97 -20.56
N PRO A 154 30.16 -14.99 -21.45
CA PRO A 154 30.51 -14.90 -22.87
C PRO A 154 29.35 -15.03 -23.86
N ILE A 155 28.10 -15.33 -23.47
CA ILE A 155 26.99 -15.51 -24.46
C ILE A 155 25.62 -15.15 -23.86
N GLY A 156 25.16 -13.91 -24.05
CA GLY A 156 23.75 -13.54 -23.85
C GLY A 156 23.51 -12.10 -23.37
N LEU A 157 22.71 -11.33 -24.11
CA LEU A 157 22.17 -10.04 -23.67
C LEU A 157 20.88 -10.29 -22.85
N ALA A 158 20.89 -9.95 -21.56
CA ALA A 158 19.68 -9.97 -20.74
C ALA A 158 19.10 -8.54 -20.64
N ILE A 159 17.85 -8.36 -21.08
CA ILE A 159 17.10 -7.11 -20.88
C ILE A 159 16.48 -7.17 -19.48
N ARG A 160 16.88 -6.27 -18.57
CA ARG A 160 16.16 -6.02 -17.31
C ARG A 160 15.67 -4.58 -17.27
N ASN A 161 14.39 -4.40 -17.03
CA ASN A 161 13.79 -3.08 -16.78
C ASN A 161 14.05 -2.70 -15.32
N LEU A 162 14.73 -1.58 -15.09
CA LEU A 162 14.94 -1.01 -13.76
C LEU A 162 14.19 0.32 -13.66
N THR A 163 13.34 0.44 -12.64
CA THR A 163 12.60 1.68 -12.34
C THR A 163 13.33 2.44 -11.25
N LEU A 164 13.72 3.70 -11.49
CA LEU A 164 14.43 4.54 -10.52
C LEU A 164 13.57 5.76 -10.14
N PRO A 165 13.51 6.15 -8.84
CA PRO A 165 12.82 7.35 -8.39
C PRO A 165 13.66 8.62 -8.58
N ASN A 166 13.00 9.77 -8.74
CA ASN A 166 13.62 11.08 -8.94
C ASN A 166 14.52 11.49 -7.75
N GLY A 167 15.70 12.04 -8.05
CA GLY A 167 16.64 12.58 -7.06
C GLY A 167 17.99 11.87 -6.95
N SER A 168 18.26 10.84 -7.77
CA SER A 168 19.60 10.26 -7.90
C SER A 168 20.53 11.24 -8.62
N ALA A 169 21.03 12.24 -7.89
CA ALA A 169 22.25 12.93 -8.27
C ALA A 169 23.40 11.91 -8.16
N ALA A 170 24.25 11.88 -9.19
CA ALA A 170 25.56 11.25 -9.11
C ALA A 170 26.45 11.98 -8.11
#